data_AF-A0A0F9T350-F1
#
_entry.id   AF-A0A0F9T350-F1
#
_cell.length_a   1.000
_cell.length_b   1.000
_cell.length_c   1.000
_cell.angle_alpha   90.00
_cell.angle_beta   90.00
_cell.angle_gamma   90.00
#
_symmetry.space_group_name_H-M   'P 1'
#
loop_
_entity.id
_entity.type
_entity.pdbx_description
1 polymer ?
#
loop_
_entity_poly.entity_id
_entity_poly.type
_entity_poly.pdbx_seq_one_letter_code
_entity_poly.pdbx_strand_id
1 'polypeptide(L)'
;MGRKLISKNLKETTFEDSVIVPTLTPFDEHGMVMMRAVTDQARRLSLIDGILGIAVNTTLRERQSLCLSERLDVLRHTRDGLDLSQLVLACVDELSGHVEDEIAGCFKAGADAVITFPIHWQDGLEACAFDPHVAKLTELTEQLPLPIIVALGKGQTHISSEKPEITTLTSYIAPHEVTALCNYSRDGRFHDARAVHNRLSPLASLLTSHDQNTRELIYREIAHNRGLLASTNARGITKPLPIDLCARVHKTLDEIALKPISWI
;
A
#
# COMPACT_ATOMS: atom_id res chain seq x y z
N MET A 1 -20.01 0.91 -21.08
CA MET A 1 -19.17 -0.24 -21.52
C MET A 1 -18.02 -0.55 -20.56
N GLY A 2 -17.31 0.45 -20.00
CA GLY A 2 -16.15 0.23 -19.11
C GLY A 2 -16.39 -0.56 -17.81
N ARG A 3 -17.46 -0.29 -17.04
CA ARG A 3 -17.78 -1.03 -15.79
C ARG A 3 -17.86 -2.55 -15.98
N LYS A 4 -18.41 -3.01 -17.12
CA LYS A 4 -18.52 -4.45 -17.43
C LYS A 4 -17.15 -5.11 -17.67
N LEU A 5 -16.19 -4.40 -18.26
CA LEU A 5 -14.84 -4.93 -18.50
C LEU A 5 -14.04 -5.05 -17.19
N ILE A 6 -14.06 -4.02 -16.34
CA ILE A 6 -13.32 -4.02 -15.06
C ILE A 6 -13.89 -5.11 -14.12
N SER A 7 -15.22 -5.21 -14.02
CA SER A 7 -15.85 -6.28 -13.24
C SER A 7 -15.57 -7.68 -13.79
N LYS A 8 -15.32 -7.81 -15.09
CA LYS A 8 -15.02 -9.09 -15.73
C LYS A 8 -13.57 -9.48 -15.46
N ASN A 9 -12.62 -8.56 -15.61
CA ASN A 9 -11.22 -8.79 -15.26
C ASN A 9 -11.05 -9.13 -13.78
N LEU A 10 -11.69 -8.40 -12.86
CA LEU A 10 -11.64 -8.73 -11.43
C LEU A 10 -12.32 -10.07 -11.10
N LYS A 11 -13.33 -10.50 -11.85
CA LYS A 11 -14.00 -11.80 -11.64
C LYS A 11 -13.26 -12.98 -12.28
N GLU A 12 -12.54 -12.75 -13.37
CA GLU A 12 -11.78 -13.78 -14.09
C GLU A 12 -10.36 -13.94 -13.54
N THR A 13 -9.83 -12.92 -12.86
CA THR A 13 -8.55 -13.03 -12.16
C THR A 13 -8.75 -13.82 -10.88
N THR A 14 -8.21 -15.03 -10.82
CA THR A 14 -8.13 -15.80 -9.58
C THR A 14 -7.17 -15.08 -8.64
N PHE A 15 -7.72 -14.30 -7.70
CA PHE A 15 -6.98 -13.67 -6.59
C PHE A 15 -6.25 -14.67 -5.69
N GLU A 16 -6.50 -15.95 -5.90
CA GLU A 16 -6.17 -17.03 -5.00
C GLU A 16 -4.66 -17.12 -4.77
N ASP A 17 -3.80 -16.69 -5.70
CA ASP A 17 -2.33 -16.89 -5.60
C ASP A 17 -1.50 -15.61 -5.66
N SER A 18 -2.08 -14.45 -5.36
CA SER A 18 -1.37 -13.19 -5.61
C SER A 18 -1.38 -12.19 -4.48
N VAL A 19 -0.43 -11.25 -4.56
CA VAL A 19 -0.18 -10.18 -3.60
C VAL A 19 -0.36 -8.83 -4.29
N ILE A 20 -1.05 -7.92 -3.61
CA ILE A 20 -1.03 -6.49 -3.92
C ILE A 20 0.06 -5.85 -3.07
N VAL A 21 0.96 -5.09 -3.70
CA VAL A 21 2.06 -4.42 -3.02
C VAL A 21 1.75 -2.95 -2.80
N PRO A 22 1.62 -2.47 -1.54
CA PRO A 22 1.55 -1.04 -1.26
C PRO A 22 2.91 -0.39 -1.52
N THR A 23 2.98 0.76 -2.19
CA THR A 23 4.25 1.43 -2.52
C THR A 23 4.40 2.77 -1.85
N LEU A 24 5.67 3.17 -1.65
CA LEU A 24 6.04 4.52 -1.23
C LEU A 24 6.38 5.39 -2.45
N THR A 25 5.97 6.65 -2.37
CA THR A 25 6.22 7.73 -3.32
C THR A 25 7.65 8.23 -3.15
N PRO A 26 8.49 8.20 -4.20
CA PRO A 26 9.84 8.75 -4.19
C PRO A 26 9.81 10.28 -4.27
N PHE A 27 10.65 10.92 -3.45
CA PHE A 27 10.80 12.38 -3.40
C PHE A 27 12.26 12.79 -3.61
N ASP A 28 12.49 13.90 -4.31
CA ASP A 28 13.82 14.50 -4.42
C ASP A 28 14.21 15.28 -3.14
N GLU A 29 15.38 15.94 -3.13
CA GLU A 29 15.83 16.75 -1.98
C GLU A 29 14.94 17.98 -1.68
N HIS A 30 14.10 18.39 -2.62
CA HIS A 30 13.16 19.50 -2.46
C HIS A 30 11.75 19.02 -2.06
N GLY A 31 11.56 17.71 -1.93
CA GLY A 31 10.28 17.10 -1.64
C GLY A 31 9.36 17.04 -2.86
N MET A 32 9.86 17.23 -4.09
CA MET A 32 9.05 17.04 -5.30
C MET A 32 8.95 15.55 -5.63
N VAL A 33 7.79 15.13 -6.14
CA VAL A 33 7.57 13.72 -6.52
C VAL A 33 8.41 13.37 -7.75
N MET A 34 9.17 12.28 -7.66
CA MET A 34 10.02 11.78 -8.75
C MET A 34 9.22 10.85 -9.66
N MET A 35 8.40 11.39 -10.57
CA MET A 35 7.46 10.59 -11.39
C MET A 35 8.11 9.46 -12.20
N ARG A 36 9.31 9.66 -12.75
CA ARG A 36 10.05 8.59 -13.44
C ARG A 36 10.38 7.43 -12.51
N ALA A 37 10.78 7.73 -11.28
CA ALA A 37 11.07 6.72 -10.27
C ALA A 37 9.81 5.96 -9.83
N VAL A 38 8.63 6.59 -9.84
CA VAL A 38 7.34 5.89 -9.62
C VAL A 38 7.11 4.83 -10.70
N THR A 39 7.28 5.20 -11.98
CA THR A 39 7.12 4.26 -13.08
C THR A 39 8.17 3.13 -13.03
N ASP A 40 9.43 3.45 -12.76
CA ASP A 40 10.49 2.44 -12.67
C ASP A 40 10.29 1.46 -11.51
N GLN A 41 9.86 1.97 -10.35
CA GLN A 41 9.46 1.17 -9.19
C GLN A 41 8.33 0.19 -9.56
N ALA A 42 7.28 0.69 -10.24
CA ALA A 42 6.15 -0.13 -10.67
C ALA A 42 6.59 -1.23 -11.65
N ARG A 43 7.45 -0.92 -12.62
CA ARG A 43 8.00 -1.91 -13.56
C ARG A 43 8.81 -2.99 -12.85
N ARG A 44 9.66 -2.64 -11.89
CA ARG A 44 10.45 -3.63 -11.16
C ARG A 44 9.58 -4.59 -10.37
N LEU A 45 8.53 -4.08 -9.72
CA LEU A 45 7.56 -4.91 -9.01
C LEU A 45 6.71 -5.76 -9.97
N SER A 46 6.36 -5.23 -11.15
CA SER A 46 5.55 -5.95 -12.15
C SER A 46 6.16 -7.29 -12.57
N LEU A 47 7.50 -7.37 -12.58
CA LEU A 47 8.27 -8.53 -13.02
C LEU A 47 8.40 -9.63 -11.95
N ILE A 48 7.89 -9.39 -10.74
CA ILE A 48 8.00 -10.35 -9.65
C ILE A 48 6.81 -11.31 -9.67
N ASP A 49 7.12 -12.60 -9.78
CA ASP A 49 6.13 -13.66 -9.73
C ASP A 49 5.29 -13.62 -8.44
N GLY A 50 3.98 -13.75 -8.61
CA GLY A 50 2.98 -13.61 -7.54
C GLY A 50 2.52 -12.18 -7.23
N ILE A 51 3.07 -11.14 -7.86
CA ILE A 51 2.53 -9.77 -7.74
C ILE A 51 1.38 -9.57 -8.73
N LEU A 52 0.16 -9.39 -8.19
CA LEU A 52 -1.04 -9.09 -8.97
C LEU A 52 -1.19 -7.60 -9.27
N GLY A 53 -0.63 -6.75 -8.43
CA GLY A 53 -0.81 -5.31 -8.59
C GLY A 53 -0.17 -4.48 -7.50
N ILE A 54 -0.34 -3.18 -7.62
CA ILE A 54 0.23 -2.18 -6.73
C ILE A 54 -0.87 -1.33 -6.12
N ALA A 55 -0.74 -1.02 -4.84
CA ALA A 55 -1.57 -0.02 -4.18
C ALA A 55 -0.75 1.24 -3.89
N VAL A 56 -1.27 2.41 -4.29
CA VAL A 56 -0.62 3.71 -4.07
C VAL A 56 -1.35 4.51 -3.00
N ASN A 57 -0.68 5.52 -2.44
CA ASN A 57 -1.22 6.43 -1.41
C ASN A 57 -1.70 5.68 -0.15
N THR A 58 -1.09 4.55 0.16
CA THR A 58 -1.57 3.63 1.22
C THR A 58 -1.19 4.10 2.61
N THR A 59 -0.10 4.87 2.73
CA THR A 59 0.33 5.44 4.00
C THR A 59 -0.46 6.70 4.32
N LEU A 60 -0.69 6.93 5.61
CA LEU A 60 -1.39 8.13 6.07
C LEU A 60 -0.61 9.40 5.70
N ARG A 61 0.73 9.35 5.79
CA ARG A 61 1.58 10.50 5.47
C ARG A 61 1.45 10.91 4.02
N GLU A 62 1.45 9.96 3.08
CA GLU A 62 1.35 10.29 1.66
C GLU A 62 0.01 10.91 1.33
N ARG A 63 -1.09 10.39 1.90
CA ARG A 63 -2.42 11.00 1.73
C ARG A 63 -2.48 12.44 2.25
N GLN A 64 -1.80 12.72 3.36
CA GLN A 64 -1.76 14.05 3.96
C GLN A 64 -0.78 15.03 3.31
N SER A 65 0.32 14.54 2.74
CA SER A 65 1.41 15.37 2.23
C SER A 65 1.40 15.58 0.71
N LEU A 66 0.70 14.72 -0.03
CA LEU A 66 0.45 14.88 -1.46
C LEU A 66 -0.88 15.61 -1.66
N CYS A 67 -0.90 16.62 -2.52
CA CYS A 67 -2.16 17.19 -2.97
C CYS A 67 -2.88 16.22 -3.94
N LEU A 68 -4.17 16.45 -4.21
CA LEU A 68 -4.96 15.56 -5.07
C LEU A 68 -4.34 15.37 -6.46
N SER A 69 -3.79 16.43 -7.08
CA SER A 69 -3.16 16.30 -8.41
C SER A 69 -1.95 15.36 -8.38
N GLU A 70 -1.07 15.50 -7.38
CA GLU A 70 0.08 14.63 -7.20
C GLU A 70 -0.33 13.17 -6.94
N ARG A 71 -1.37 12.94 -6.12
CA ARG A 71 -1.90 11.59 -5.87
C ARG A 71 -2.39 10.91 -7.15
N LEU A 72 -3.06 11.66 -8.01
CA LEU A 72 -3.54 11.18 -9.31
C LEU A 72 -2.39 10.96 -10.30
N ASP A 73 -1.34 11.79 -10.26
CA ASP A 73 -0.16 11.61 -11.11
C ASP A 73 0.66 10.38 -10.68
N VAL A 74 0.87 10.17 -9.38
CA VAL A 74 1.49 8.94 -8.84
C VAL A 74 0.73 7.70 -9.33
N LEU A 75 -0.60 7.74 -9.29
CA LEU A 75 -1.45 6.66 -9.79
C LEU A 75 -1.26 6.40 -11.29
N ARG A 76 -1.27 7.46 -12.13
CA ARG A 76 -1.02 7.34 -13.58
C ARG A 76 0.36 6.75 -13.87
N HIS A 77 1.40 7.29 -13.25
CA HIS A 77 2.77 6.84 -13.44
C HIS A 77 3.01 5.41 -12.96
N THR A 78 2.28 4.97 -11.92
CA THR A 78 2.27 3.58 -11.47
C THR A 78 1.61 2.69 -12.52
N ARG A 79 0.47 3.13 -13.08
CA ARG A 79 -0.24 2.41 -14.15
C ARG A 79 0.59 2.26 -15.42
N ASP A 80 1.33 3.29 -15.80
CA ASP A 80 2.26 3.26 -16.94
C ASP A 80 3.43 2.26 -16.77
N GLY A 81 3.71 1.86 -15.53
CA GLY A 81 4.75 0.88 -15.21
C GLY A 81 4.26 -0.56 -15.05
N LEU A 82 2.95 -0.81 -15.13
CA LEU A 82 2.36 -2.13 -14.92
C LEU A 82 1.87 -2.74 -16.24
N ASP A 83 1.86 -4.07 -16.31
CA ASP A 83 1.20 -4.77 -17.40
C ASP A 83 -0.32 -4.59 -17.33
N LEU A 84 -1.00 -4.62 -18.49
CA LEU A 84 -2.45 -4.43 -18.57
C LEU A 84 -3.27 -5.48 -17.79
N SER A 85 -2.68 -6.63 -17.49
CA SER A 85 -3.30 -7.67 -16.66
C SER A 85 -3.15 -7.45 -15.16
N GLN A 86 -2.27 -6.54 -14.74
CA GLN A 86 -2.02 -6.24 -13.32
C GLN A 86 -2.89 -5.09 -12.82
N LEU A 87 -3.22 -5.13 -11.54
CA LEU A 87 -4.10 -4.16 -10.91
C LEU A 87 -3.34 -2.93 -10.38
N VAL A 88 -3.97 -1.76 -10.42
CA VAL A 88 -3.55 -0.61 -9.62
C VAL A 88 -4.71 -0.13 -8.76
N LEU A 89 -4.43 -0.02 -7.48
CA LEU A 89 -5.38 0.38 -6.47
C LEU A 89 -4.97 1.74 -5.92
N ALA A 90 -5.92 2.65 -5.80
CA ALA A 90 -5.69 3.94 -5.16
C ALA A 90 -6.26 3.90 -3.75
N CYS A 91 -5.47 4.22 -2.73
CA CYS A 91 -6.01 4.41 -1.40
C CYS A 91 -6.43 5.88 -1.22
N VAL A 92 -7.69 6.07 -0.84
CA VAL A 92 -8.28 7.37 -0.50
C VAL A 92 -8.57 7.42 0.99
N ASP A 93 -9.01 8.59 1.48
CA ASP A 93 -9.38 8.77 2.89
C ASP A 93 -10.73 8.10 3.22
N GLU A 94 -11.37 8.52 4.31
CA GLU A 94 -12.64 7.94 4.76
C GLU A 94 -13.76 8.16 3.74
N LEU A 95 -14.61 7.14 3.61
CA LEU A 95 -15.71 7.12 2.64
C LEU A 95 -16.77 8.18 3.02
N SER A 96 -16.62 9.39 2.52
CA SER A 96 -17.49 10.55 2.77
C SER A 96 -17.95 11.20 1.45
N GLY A 97 -18.88 12.15 1.50
CA GLY A 97 -19.32 12.87 0.29
C GLY A 97 -18.18 13.64 -0.43
N HIS A 98 -17.06 13.91 0.25
CA HIS A 98 -15.93 14.62 -0.32
C HIS A 98 -14.98 13.73 -1.14
N VAL A 99 -15.05 12.40 -1.02
CA VAL A 99 -14.17 11.50 -1.77
C VAL A 99 -14.71 11.12 -3.14
N GLU A 100 -15.94 11.50 -3.49
CA GLU A 100 -16.54 11.18 -4.79
C GLU A 100 -15.72 11.73 -5.97
N ASP A 101 -15.31 13.00 -5.88
CA ASP A 101 -14.48 13.65 -6.89
C ASP A 101 -13.09 13.01 -6.99
N GLU A 102 -12.51 12.61 -5.85
CA GLU A 102 -11.22 11.92 -5.82
C GLU A 102 -11.33 10.54 -6.45
N ILE A 103 -12.38 9.75 -6.15
CA ILE A 103 -12.62 8.43 -6.74
C ILE A 103 -12.87 8.54 -8.24
N ALA A 104 -13.63 9.56 -8.68
CA ALA A 104 -13.79 9.85 -10.10
C ALA A 104 -12.46 10.24 -10.77
N GLY A 105 -11.60 10.97 -10.06
CA GLY A 105 -10.22 11.24 -10.45
C GLY A 105 -9.41 9.95 -10.60
N CYS A 106 -9.47 9.04 -9.62
CA CYS A 106 -8.78 7.74 -9.64
C CYS A 106 -9.22 6.90 -10.84
N PHE A 107 -10.53 6.87 -11.14
CA PHE A 107 -11.06 6.18 -12.32
C PHE A 107 -10.45 6.72 -13.62
N LYS A 108 -10.42 8.04 -13.78
CA LYS A 108 -9.82 8.69 -14.95
C LYS A 108 -8.31 8.50 -15.03
N ALA A 109 -7.64 8.35 -13.89
CA ALA A 109 -6.21 8.09 -13.80
C ALA A 109 -5.83 6.61 -14.00
N GLY A 110 -6.83 5.71 -14.18
CA GLY A 110 -6.60 4.31 -14.51
C GLY A 110 -6.57 3.35 -13.32
N ALA A 111 -7.12 3.74 -12.15
CA ALA A 111 -7.34 2.81 -11.06
C ALA A 111 -8.33 1.70 -11.44
N ASP A 112 -8.08 0.49 -10.95
CA ASP A 112 -8.98 -0.67 -11.10
C ASP A 112 -9.96 -0.78 -9.92
N ALA A 113 -9.55 -0.28 -8.76
CA ALA A 113 -10.38 -0.17 -7.55
C ALA A 113 -9.81 0.88 -6.59
N VAL A 114 -10.61 1.26 -5.60
CA VAL A 114 -10.21 2.19 -4.54
C VAL A 114 -10.23 1.50 -3.19
N ILE A 115 -9.20 1.73 -2.39
CA ILE A 115 -9.15 1.34 -0.98
C ILE A 115 -9.58 2.53 -0.13
N THR A 116 -10.58 2.35 0.71
CA THR A 116 -11.14 3.40 1.57
C THR A 116 -11.25 2.91 3.01
N PHE A 117 -11.41 3.85 3.94
CA PHE A 117 -11.66 3.54 5.35
C PHE A 117 -13.12 3.80 5.71
N PRO A 118 -13.70 3.02 6.65
CA PRO A 118 -15.02 3.34 7.18
C PRO A 118 -14.99 4.71 7.85
N ILE A 119 -16.10 5.45 7.80
CA ILE A 119 -16.27 6.70 8.54
C ILE A 119 -16.11 6.38 10.04
N HIS A 120 -15.33 7.18 10.77
CA HIS A 120 -15.29 7.05 12.23
C HIS A 120 -16.69 7.23 12.81
N TRP A 121 -17.11 6.28 13.64
CA TRP A 121 -18.30 6.44 14.46
C TRP A 121 -18.04 7.60 15.41
N GLN A 122 -18.76 8.71 15.25
CA GLN A 122 -18.65 9.82 16.20
C GLN A 122 -19.24 9.38 17.54
N ASP A 123 -18.53 9.70 18.64
CA ASP A 123 -19.01 9.49 19.99
C ASP A 123 -20.40 10.13 20.15
N GLY A 124 -21.40 9.33 20.57
CA GLY A 124 -22.80 9.76 20.71
C GLY A 124 -23.74 9.35 19.56
N LEU A 125 -23.23 8.82 18.44
CA LEU A 125 -24.04 8.16 17.40
C LEU A 125 -24.35 6.69 17.71
N GLU A 126 -24.01 6.20 18.90
CA GLU A 126 -24.37 4.84 19.38
C GLU A 126 -25.89 4.59 19.31
N ALA A 127 -26.70 5.65 19.29
CA ALA A 127 -28.16 5.59 19.16
C ALA A 127 -28.66 5.63 17.70
N CYS A 128 -27.81 5.91 16.71
CA CYS A 128 -28.19 5.72 15.30
C CYS A 128 -28.06 4.25 14.96
N ALA A 129 -29.17 3.64 14.54
CA ALA A 129 -29.18 2.25 14.12
C ALA A 129 -28.10 2.01 13.05
N PHE A 130 -27.30 0.96 13.27
CA PHE A 130 -26.27 0.47 12.36
C PHE A 130 -26.78 0.35 10.91
N ASP A 131 -28.05 -0.06 10.75
CA ASP A 131 -28.70 -0.28 9.47
C ASP A 131 -28.76 0.98 8.58
N PRO A 132 -29.26 2.16 9.04
CA PRO A 132 -29.14 3.42 8.31
C PRO A 132 -27.74 3.78 7.84
N HIS A 133 -26.71 3.51 8.66
CA HIS A 133 -25.32 3.80 8.30
C HIS A 133 -24.83 2.88 7.18
N VAL A 134 -25.08 1.58 7.29
CA VAL A 134 -24.76 0.60 6.24
C VAL A 134 -25.53 0.88 4.95
N ALA A 135 -26.81 1.26 5.04
CA ALA A 135 -27.62 1.62 3.88
C ALA A 135 -27.04 2.83 3.14
N LYS A 136 -26.63 3.88 3.87
CA LYS A 136 -25.99 5.07 3.28
C LYS A 136 -24.67 4.73 2.59
N LEU A 137 -23.83 3.89 3.21
CA LEU A 137 -22.58 3.44 2.58
C LEU A 137 -22.87 2.61 1.32
N THR A 138 -23.88 1.72 1.37
CA THR A 138 -24.29 0.90 0.23
C THR A 138 -24.71 1.79 -0.95
N GLU A 139 -25.62 2.73 -0.71
CA GLU A 139 -26.09 3.68 -1.72
C GLU A 139 -24.93 4.47 -2.34
N LEU A 140 -24.01 4.97 -1.51
CA LEU A 140 -22.82 5.67 -1.99
C LEU A 140 -21.97 4.75 -2.88
N THR A 141 -21.68 3.52 -2.45
CA THR A 141 -20.86 2.58 -3.23
C THR A 141 -21.48 2.17 -4.57
N GLU A 142 -22.81 2.11 -4.69
CA GLU A 142 -23.50 1.81 -5.96
C GLU A 142 -23.29 2.91 -7.02
N GLN A 143 -23.13 4.16 -6.58
CA GLN A 143 -22.94 5.32 -7.44
C GLN A 143 -21.49 5.51 -7.90
N LEU A 144 -20.51 4.94 -7.17
CA LEU A 144 -19.09 5.16 -7.42
C LEU A 144 -18.57 4.44 -8.67
N PRO A 145 -17.72 5.07 -9.50
CA PRO A 145 -17.29 4.51 -10.78
C PRO A 145 -16.37 3.28 -10.65
N LEU A 146 -15.80 3.06 -9.46
CA LEU A 146 -14.84 2.00 -9.17
C LEU A 146 -15.34 1.06 -8.07
N PRO A 147 -14.96 -0.22 -8.09
CA PRO A 147 -15.11 -1.12 -6.95
C PRO A 147 -14.38 -0.56 -5.73
N ILE A 148 -15.00 -0.75 -4.56
CA ILE A 148 -14.50 -0.24 -3.28
C ILE A 148 -14.03 -1.40 -2.41
N ILE A 149 -12.80 -1.29 -1.91
CA ILE A 149 -12.21 -2.17 -0.91
C ILE A 149 -12.20 -1.41 0.40
N VAL A 150 -12.97 -1.87 1.39
CA VAL A 150 -12.98 -1.25 2.71
C VAL A 150 -11.86 -1.86 3.55
N ALA A 151 -10.87 -1.04 3.91
CA ALA A 151 -9.79 -1.43 4.80
C ALA A 151 -10.26 -1.29 6.26
N LEU A 152 -10.54 -2.43 6.90
CA LEU A 152 -10.85 -2.48 8.32
C LEU A 152 -9.54 -2.44 9.11
N GLY A 153 -9.39 -1.43 9.98
CA GLY A 153 -8.26 -1.34 10.89
C GLY A 153 -8.21 -2.53 11.86
N LYS A 154 -7.05 -2.76 12.50
CA LYS A 154 -6.91 -3.76 13.56
C LYS A 154 -7.91 -3.47 14.66
N GLY A 155 -9.01 -4.23 14.71
CA GLY A 155 -10.06 -4.26 15.73
C GLY A 155 -9.95 -3.14 16.75
N GLN A 156 -10.25 -1.91 16.33
CA GLN A 156 -10.27 -0.78 17.24
C GLN A 156 -11.44 -1.01 18.17
N THR A 157 -11.15 -1.43 19.40
CA THR A 157 -12.00 -1.06 20.53
C THR A 157 -12.22 0.44 20.41
N HIS A 158 -13.48 0.89 20.47
CA HIS A 158 -14.06 2.23 20.22
C HIS A 158 -13.30 3.51 20.65
N ILE A 159 -12.05 3.45 21.14
CA ILE A 159 -11.39 4.49 21.92
C ILE A 159 -10.01 4.90 21.34
N SER A 160 -9.43 4.20 20.36
CA SER A 160 -8.14 4.66 19.80
C SER A 160 -8.34 5.68 18.68
N SER A 161 -7.93 6.94 18.91
CA SER A 161 -7.90 8.04 17.94
C SER A 161 -6.87 7.86 16.80
N GLU A 162 -6.30 6.67 16.63
CA GLU A 162 -5.32 6.39 15.60
C GLU A 162 -6.01 6.26 14.24
N LYS A 163 -5.67 7.17 13.32
CA LYS A 163 -6.19 7.14 11.95
C LYS A 163 -5.80 5.83 11.27
N PRO A 164 -6.72 5.19 10.53
CA PRO A 164 -6.46 3.89 9.93
C PRO A 164 -5.42 3.99 8.81
N GLU A 165 -4.51 3.02 8.78
CA GLU A 165 -3.39 2.96 7.84
C GLU A 165 -3.13 1.51 7.44
N ILE A 166 -2.76 1.31 6.16
CA ILE A 166 -2.26 0.02 5.69
C ILE A 166 -0.79 -0.05 6.12
N THR A 167 -0.56 -0.55 7.34
CA THR A 167 0.71 -0.40 8.06
C THR A 167 1.82 -1.36 7.65
N THR A 168 1.53 -2.40 6.88
CA THR A 168 2.53 -3.42 6.52
C THR A 168 3.04 -3.18 5.10
N LEU A 169 4.16 -2.45 4.99
CA LEU A 169 4.92 -2.34 3.74
C LEU A 169 5.92 -3.49 3.56
N THR A 170 5.78 -4.59 4.31
CA THR A 170 6.68 -5.75 4.18
C THR A 170 6.66 -6.35 2.77
N SER A 171 5.50 -6.41 2.11
CA SER A 171 5.40 -6.86 0.72
C SER A 171 6.06 -5.91 -0.27
N TYR A 172 6.30 -4.66 0.12
CA TYR A 172 7.07 -3.71 -0.69
C TYR A 172 8.57 -3.99 -0.60
N ILE A 173 9.09 -4.15 0.62
CA ILE A 173 10.55 -4.29 0.83
C ILE A 173 11.07 -5.73 0.69
N ALA A 174 10.20 -6.73 0.81
CA ALA A 174 10.51 -8.15 0.67
C ALA A 174 9.45 -8.88 -0.19
N PRO A 175 9.20 -8.43 -1.44
CA PRO A 175 8.09 -8.91 -2.27
C PRO A 175 8.17 -10.41 -2.54
N HIS A 176 9.34 -10.93 -2.91
CA HIS A 176 9.52 -12.35 -3.20
C HIS A 176 9.27 -13.25 -1.98
N GLU A 177 9.68 -12.79 -0.80
CA GLU A 177 9.46 -13.52 0.44
C GLU A 177 8.00 -13.50 0.84
N VAL A 178 7.31 -12.37 0.67
CA VAL A 178 5.88 -12.29 0.97
C VAL A 178 5.06 -13.13 -0.01
N THR A 179 5.36 -13.10 -1.31
CA THR A 179 4.66 -13.97 -2.29
C THR A 179 4.92 -15.44 -1.97
N ALA A 180 6.16 -15.84 -1.68
CA ALA A 180 6.48 -17.20 -1.26
C ALA A 180 5.75 -17.61 0.03
N LEU A 181 5.70 -16.73 1.03
CA LEU A 181 4.98 -16.97 2.29
C LEU A 181 3.49 -17.21 2.04
N CYS A 182 2.86 -16.36 1.21
CA CYS A 182 1.46 -16.51 0.83
C CYS A 182 1.20 -17.84 0.11
N ASN A 183 2.01 -18.18 -0.88
CA ASN A 183 1.86 -19.40 -1.67
C ASN A 183 2.04 -20.65 -0.80
N TYR A 184 3.12 -20.73 -0.02
CA TYR A 184 3.33 -21.85 0.90
C TYR A 184 2.22 -22.00 1.94
N SER A 185 1.64 -20.90 2.42
CA SER A 185 0.54 -20.96 3.38
C SER A 185 -0.73 -21.53 2.75
N ARG A 186 -1.03 -21.15 1.51
CA ARG A 186 -2.19 -21.62 0.75
C ARG A 186 -2.07 -23.09 0.36
N ASP A 187 -0.88 -23.51 -0.07
CA ASP A 187 -0.59 -24.89 -0.44
C ASP A 187 -0.51 -25.86 0.76
N GLY A 188 -0.75 -25.38 1.99
CA GLY A 188 -0.60 -26.17 3.21
C GLY A 188 0.86 -26.53 3.55
N ARG A 189 1.84 -25.90 2.90
CA ARG A 189 3.28 -26.08 3.14
C ARG A 189 3.75 -25.25 4.34
N PHE A 190 3.14 -25.48 5.49
CA PHE A 190 3.35 -24.66 6.69
C PHE A 190 4.78 -24.64 7.21
N HIS A 191 5.57 -25.70 6.98
CA HIS A 191 6.99 -25.72 7.34
C HIS A 191 7.81 -24.70 6.54
N ASP A 192 7.57 -24.62 5.23
CA ASP A 192 8.23 -23.66 4.35
C ASP A 192 7.76 -22.22 4.64
N ALA A 193 6.45 -22.04 4.84
CA ALA A 193 5.88 -20.77 5.26
C ALA A 193 6.51 -20.28 6.58
N ARG A 194 6.64 -21.18 7.57
CA ARG A 194 7.30 -20.85 8.85
C ARG A 194 8.76 -20.50 8.69
N ALA A 195 9.49 -21.18 7.79
CA ALA A 195 10.89 -20.86 7.50
C ALA A 195 11.02 -19.44 6.93
N VAL A 196 10.17 -19.07 5.97
CA VAL A 196 10.14 -17.71 5.39
C VAL A 196 9.76 -16.68 6.45
N HIS A 197 8.71 -16.94 7.25
CA HIS A 197 8.30 -16.07 8.35
C HIS A 197 9.43 -15.84 9.36
N ASN A 198 10.11 -16.89 9.81
CA ASN A 198 11.22 -16.77 10.76
C ASN A 198 12.35 -15.92 10.17
N ARG A 199 12.64 -16.08 8.88
CA ARG A 199 13.63 -15.25 8.17
C ARG A 199 13.21 -13.77 8.10
N LEU A 200 11.92 -13.47 7.94
CA LEU A 200 11.40 -12.09 7.96
C LEU A 200 11.24 -11.51 9.38
N SER A 201 11.30 -12.34 10.43
CA SER A 201 11.03 -11.89 11.81
C SER A 201 11.96 -10.79 12.34
N PRO A 202 13.27 -10.74 12.02
CA PRO A 202 14.13 -9.65 12.49
C PRO A 202 13.71 -8.29 11.91
N LEU A 203 13.25 -8.29 10.65
CA LEU A 203 12.72 -7.10 10.00
C LEU A 203 11.40 -6.64 10.65
N ALA A 204 10.50 -7.58 10.95
CA ALA A 204 9.27 -7.26 11.67
C ALA A 204 9.55 -6.66 13.05
N SER A 205 10.49 -7.25 13.80
CA SER A 205 10.91 -6.73 15.10
C SER A 205 11.45 -5.30 14.98
N LEU A 206 12.31 -5.05 14.00
CA LEU A 206 12.87 -3.71 13.75
C LEU A 206 11.76 -2.70 13.49
N LEU A 207 10.77 -3.05 12.66
CA LEU A 207 9.66 -2.16 12.31
C LEU A 207 8.69 -1.91 13.47
N THR A 208 8.49 -2.85 14.39
CA THR A 208 7.50 -2.68 15.47
C THR A 208 7.96 -1.80 16.64
N SER A 209 9.27 -1.56 16.79
CA SER A 209 9.85 -0.91 17.98
C SER A 209 9.99 0.61 17.89
N HIS A 210 9.38 1.25 16.89
CA HIS A 210 9.61 2.66 16.59
C HIS A 210 8.31 3.43 16.34
N ASP A 211 8.37 4.75 16.53
CA ASP A 211 7.29 5.66 16.17
C ASP A 211 7.04 5.70 14.65
N GLN A 212 5.92 6.28 14.22
CA GLN A 212 5.54 6.30 12.80
C GLN A 212 6.57 6.97 11.88
N ASN A 213 7.20 8.07 12.29
CA ASN A 213 8.19 8.77 11.46
C ASN A 213 9.43 7.90 11.27
N THR A 214 9.94 7.34 12.37
CA THR A 214 11.11 6.47 12.34
C THR A 214 10.84 5.19 11.55
N ARG A 215 9.65 4.58 11.68
CA ARG A 215 9.26 3.42 10.88
C ARG A 215 9.23 3.72 9.38
N GLU A 216 8.71 4.87 8.98
CA GLU A 216 8.71 5.26 7.58
C GLU A 216 10.13 5.44 7.04
N LEU A 217 11.01 6.10 7.80
CA LEU A 217 12.42 6.23 7.42
C LEU A 217 13.10 4.86 7.29
N ILE A 218 12.81 3.90 8.17
CA ILE A 218 13.31 2.52 8.04
C ILE A 218 12.81 1.88 6.75
N TYR A 219 11.51 1.98 6.44
CA TYR A 219 10.96 1.43 5.19
C TYR A 219 11.61 2.07 3.95
N ARG A 220 11.80 3.39 3.96
CA ARG A 220 12.46 4.13 2.87
C ARG A 220 13.93 3.74 2.73
N GLU A 221 14.67 3.62 3.83
CA GLU A 221 16.07 3.17 3.84
C GLU A 221 16.21 1.76 3.25
N ILE A 222 15.36 0.83 3.68
CA ILE A 222 15.36 -0.53 3.15
C ILE A 222 15.00 -0.51 1.67
N ALA A 223 13.90 0.16 1.29
CA ALA A 223 13.48 0.21 -0.10
C ALA A 223 14.55 0.85 -1.01
N HIS A 224 15.25 1.87 -0.52
CA HIS A 224 16.35 2.50 -1.25
C HIS A 224 17.54 1.55 -1.43
N ASN A 225 18.00 0.93 -0.34
CA ASN A 225 19.08 -0.07 -0.37
C ASN A 225 18.75 -1.25 -1.31
N ARG A 226 17.46 -1.61 -1.37
CA ARG A 226 16.90 -2.66 -2.21
C ARG A 226 16.68 -2.25 -3.67
N GLY A 227 16.97 -1.00 -4.04
CA GLY A 227 16.75 -0.48 -5.39
C GLY A 227 15.28 -0.33 -5.77
N LEU A 228 14.36 -0.25 -4.81
CA LEU A 228 12.93 -0.01 -5.06
C LEU A 228 12.56 1.47 -4.99
N LEU A 229 13.32 2.26 -4.23
CA LEU A 229 13.06 3.67 -4.01
C LEU A 229 14.28 4.49 -4.43
N ALA A 230 14.07 5.53 -5.25
CA ALA A 230 15.18 6.35 -5.75
C ALA A 230 15.85 7.21 -4.66
N SER A 231 15.15 7.50 -3.57
CA SER A 231 15.60 8.38 -2.49
C SER A 231 14.93 8.01 -1.17
N THR A 232 15.61 8.26 -0.05
CA THR A 232 15.06 8.04 1.30
C THR A 232 14.23 9.22 1.84
N ASN A 233 14.12 10.32 1.07
CA ASN A 233 13.40 11.51 1.48
C ASN A 233 11.90 11.26 1.69
N ALA A 234 11.32 12.00 2.63
CA ALA A 234 9.89 11.98 2.94
C ALA A 234 9.41 13.40 3.28
N ARG A 235 8.27 13.82 2.72
CA ARG A 235 7.67 15.12 3.08
C ARG A 235 7.31 15.17 4.57
N GLY A 236 7.68 16.26 5.23
CA GLY A 236 7.40 16.46 6.65
C GLY A 236 8.29 15.66 7.60
N ILE A 237 9.30 14.93 7.11
CA ILE A 237 10.35 14.33 7.95
C ILE A 237 11.68 15.00 7.57
N THR A 238 12.18 15.88 8.44
CA THR A 238 13.39 16.68 8.16
C THR A 238 14.67 16.06 8.69
N LYS A 239 14.57 15.12 9.63
CA LYS A 239 15.73 14.43 10.20
C LYS A 239 15.94 13.10 9.48
N PRO A 240 17.17 12.79 9.04
CA PRO A 240 17.47 11.48 8.47
C PRO A 240 17.38 10.39 9.55
N LEU A 241 17.40 9.13 9.09
CA LEU A 241 17.50 7.98 10.00
C LEU A 241 18.81 8.07 10.79
N PRO A 242 18.81 7.92 12.12
CA PRO A 242 20.04 7.92 12.91
C PRO A 242 21.05 6.89 12.38
N ILE A 243 22.34 7.25 12.34
CA ILE A 243 23.41 6.44 11.75
C ILE A 243 23.45 5.03 12.36
N ASP A 244 23.34 4.91 13.68
CA ASP A 244 23.34 3.61 14.37
C ASP A 244 22.14 2.74 13.97
N LEU A 245 20.98 3.37 13.73
CA LEU A 245 19.78 2.67 13.30
C LEU A 245 19.89 2.26 11.82
N CYS A 246 20.47 3.11 10.97
CA CYS A 246 20.80 2.78 9.58
C CYS A 246 21.75 1.57 9.50
N ALA A 247 22.83 1.57 10.30
CA ALA A 247 23.75 0.43 10.37
C ALA A 247 23.06 -0.86 10.82
N ARG A 248 22.13 -0.78 11.78
CA ARG A 248 21.29 -1.92 12.21
C ARG A 248 20.35 -2.41 11.11
N VAL A 249 19.76 -1.50 10.33
CA VAL A 249 18.94 -1.84 9.15
C VAL A 249 19.77 -2.64 8.16
N HIS A 250 20.92 -2.12 7.74
CA HIS A 250 21.78 -2.79 6.75
C HIS A 250 22.26 -4.16 7.24
N LYS A 251 22.75 -4.24 8.48
CA LYS A 251 23.12 -5.52 9.09
C LYS A 251 21.96 -6.53 9.08
N THR A 252 20.74 -6.08 9.38
CA THR A 252 19.55 -6.94 9.36
C THR A 252 19.25 -7.43 7.94
N LEU A 253 19.40 -6.59 6.92
CA LEU A 253 19.19 -6.99 5.53
C LEU A 253 20.22 -8.02 5.05
N ASP A 254 21.48 -7.84 5.44
CA ASP A 254 22.57 -8.78 5.13
C ASP A 254 22.32 -10.15 5.76
N GLU A 255 21.89 -10.19 7.02
CA GLU A 255 21.58 -11.42 7.75
C GLU A 255 20.36 -12.17 7.18
N ILE A 256 19.34 -11.44 6.74
CA ILE A 256 18.11 -12.02 6.16
C ILE A 256 18.35 -12.55 4.74
N ALA A 257 19.29 -11.96 3.99
CA ALA A 257 19.63 -12.34 2.62
C ALA A 257 18.39 -12.43 1.69
N LEU A 258 17.62 -11.34 1.63
CA LEU A 258 16.44 -11.22 0.78
C LEU A 258 16.80 -11.42 -0.71
N LYS A 259 15.97 -12.13 -1.47
CA LYS A 259 16.18 -12.33 -2.92
C LYS A 259 16.31 -10.98 -3.62
N PRO A 260 17.30 -10.74 -4.50
CA PRO A 260 17.49 -9.45 -5.16
C PRO A 260 16.31 -9.09 -6.07
N ILE A 261 16.07 -7.78 -6.26
CA ILE A 261 15.10 -7.28 -7.23
C ILE A 261 15.87 -6.94 -8.51
N SER A 262 15.43 -7.52 -9.62
CA SER A 262 16.09 -7.35 -10.91
C SER A 262 16.09 -5.88 -11.36
N TRP A 263 17.24 -5.42 -11.85
CA TRP A 263 17.35 -4.15 -12.55
C TRP A 263 16.89 -4.36 -14.00
N ILE A 264 16.01 -3.48 -14.47
CA ILE A 264 15.65 -3.34 -15.89
C ILE A 264 16.67 -2.41 -16.53
#